data_AF-A0A2G5XCJ4-F1
#
_entry.id   AF-A0A2G5XCJ4-F1
#
_cell.length_a   1.000
_cell.length_b   1.000
_cell.length_c   1.000
_cell.angle_alpha   90.00
_cell.angle_beta   90.00
_cell.angle_gamma   90.00
#
_symmetry.space_group_name_H-M   'P 1'
#
loop_
_entity.id
_entity.type
_entity.pdbx_description
1 polymer ?
#
loop_
_entity_poly.entity_id
_entity_poly.type
_entity_poly.pdbx_seq_one_letter_code
_entity_poly.pdbx_strand_id
1 'polypeptide(L)'
;MRQTATMHYLKTPNLLVEQNAWHEYLALQEIHAYVYSLKNEQNQDCWIYKTANEWQEMFPFWSLKMIESILLNLETIGYLDVMTGREGSTSKYYRINYAICV
;
A
#
# COMPACT_ATOMS: atom_id res chain seq x y z
N MET A 1 -3.73 -29.04 2.85
CA MET A 1 -3.70 -28.24 4.09
C MET A 1 -3.01 -26.92 3.78
N ARG A 2 -3.78 -25.83 3.60
CA ARG A 2 -3.20 -24.50 3.44
C ARG A 2 -2.66 -24.11 4.80
N GLN A 3 -1.33 -24.00 4.94
CA GLN A 3 -0.77 -23.37 6.12
C GLN A 3 -1.33 -21.94 6.14
N THR A 4 -2.11 -21.60 7.16
CA THR A 4 -2.47 -20.22 7.48
C THR A 4 -1.20 -19.53 7.91
N ALA A 5 -0.40 -19.11 6.92
CA ALA A 5 0.70 -18.21 7.12
C ALA A 5 0.11 -16.99 7.84
N THR A 6 0.53 -16.81 9.08
CA THR A 6 -0.07 -15.83 9.98
C THR A 6 0.27 -14.46 9.42
N MET A 7 -0.68 -13.82 8.73
CA MET A 7 -0.54 -12.45 8.23
C MET A 7 -0.21 -11.57 9.44
N HIS A 8 1.04 -11.10 9.51
CA HIS A 8 1.44 -10.17 10.55
C HIS A 8 1.01 -8.77 10.10
N TYR A 9 -0.08 -8.26 10.67
CA TYR A 9 -0.53 -6.89 10.40
C TYR A 9 0.59 -5.89 10.68
N LEU A 10 0.69 -4.86 9.85
CA LEU A 10 1.64 -3.78 10.09
C LEU A 10 1.25 -3.05 11.38
N LYS A 11 2.21 -2.89 12.28
CA LYS A 11 2.01 -2.13 13.52
C LYS A 11 2.11 -0.64 13.18
N THR A 12 1.00 -0.06 12.77
CA THR A 12 0.92 1.36 12.39
C THR A 12 -0.09 2.13 13.25
N PRO A 13 0.05 2.14 14.60
CA PRO A 13 -0.87 2.85 15.47
C PRO A 13 -0.88 4.36 15.22
N ASN A 14 0.23 4.93 14.74
CA ASN A 14 0.36 6.38 14.51
C ASN A 14 -0.59 6.90 13.41
N LEU A 15 -0.88 6.11 12.37
CA LEU A 15 -1.88 6.46 11.35
C LEU A 15 -3.28 6.66 11.94
N LEU A 16 -3.64 5.79 12.89
CA LEU A 16 -4.96 5.80 13.52
C LEU A 16 -5.09 6.90 14.57
N VAL A 17 -4.02 7.17 15.33
CA VAL A 17 -4.05 8.06 16.50
C VAL A 17 -3.77 9.52 16.14
N GLU A 18 -2.85 9.79 15.21
CA GLU A 18 -2.32 11.15 15.02
C GLU A 18 -3.03 11.96 13.92
N GLN A 19 -3.75 11.30 12.99
CA GLN A 19 -4.22 11.96 11.77
C GLN A 19 -5.67 11.65 11.33
N ASN A 20 -6.42 10.84 12.08
CA ASN A 20 -7.74 10.33 11.64
C ASN A 20 -7.67 9.65 10.24
N ALA A 21 -6.50 9.09 9.90
CA ALA A 21 -6.15 8.58 8.57
C ALA A 21 -6.50 7.09 8.44
N TRP A 22 -7.76 6.76 8.71
CA TRP A 22 -8.23 5.37 8.72
C TRP A 22 -8.24 4.75 7.32
N HIS A 23 -8.48 5.55 6.28
CA HIS A 23 -8.43 5.10 4.89
C HIS A 23 -7.02 4.73 4.47
N GLU A 24 -6.03 5.54 4.85
CA GLU A 24 -4.62 5.31 4.64
C GLU A 24 -4.14 4.07 5.38
N TYR A 25 -4.56 3.91 6.63
CA TYR A 25 -4.29 2.70 7.40
C TYR A 25 -4.83 1.44 6.69
N LEU A 26 -6.12 1.44 6.31
CA LEU A 26 -6.72 0.31 5.61
C LEU A 26 -6.02 0.04 4.28
N ALA A 27 -5.76 1.06 3.48
CA ALA A 27 -5.08 0.90 2.19
C ALA A 27 -3.69 0.31 2.38
N LEU A 28 -2.93 0.78 3.37
CA LEU A 28 -1.59 0.25 3.65
C LEU A 28 -1.63 -1.24 4.04
N GLN A 29 -2.62 -1.66 4.84
CA GLN A 29 -2.81 -3.08 5.18
C GLN A 29 -3.17 -3.92 3.96
N GLU A 30 -4.07 -3.42 3.11
CA GLU A 30 -4.48 -4.14 1.90
C GLU A 30 -3.35 -4.24 0.87
N ILE A 31 -2.56 -3.17 0.69
CA ILE A 31 -1.34 -3.19 -0.14
C ILE A 31 -0.35 -4.20 0.42
N HIS A 32 -0.17 -4.25 1.75
CA HIS A 32 0.71 -5.24 2.40
C HIS A 32 0.25 -6.67 2.13
N ALA A 33 -1.05 -6.95 2.32
CA ALA A 33 -1.62 -8.26 2.04
C ALA A 33 -1.45 -8.67 0.57
N TYR A 34 -1.62 -7.72 -0.36
CA TYR A 34 -1.35 -7.96 -1.77
C TYR A 34 0.13 -8.29 -2.04
N VAL A 35 1.08 -7.51 -1.51
CA VAL A 35 2.52 -7.80 -1.65
C VAL A 35 2.86 -9.18 -1.09
N TYR A 36 2.30 -9.51 0.07
CA TYR A 36 2.47 -10.81 0.70
C TYR A 36 1.93 -11.94 -0.19
N SER A 37 0.76 -11.75 -0.81
CA SER A 37 0.18 -12.74 -1.73
C SER A 37 1.00 -12.99 -3.00
N LEU A 38 1.79 -12.01 -3.44
CA LEU A 38 2.67 -12.14 -4.60
C LEU A 38 3.95 -12.94 -4.30
N LYS A 39 4.29 -13.17 -3.02
CA LYS A 39 5.55 -13.77 -2.60
C LYS A 39 5.36 -15.05 -1.78
N ASN A 40 6.20 -16.03 -2.04
CA ASN A 40 6.50 -17.06 -1.06
C ASN A 40 7.46 -16.46 -0.01
N GLU A 41 6.86 -15.91 1.04
CA GLU A 41 7.35 -15.77 2.42
C GLU A 41 8.48 -14.79 2.80
N GLN A 42 9.41 -14.30 1.96
CA GLN A 42 10.61 -13.66 2.55
C GLN A 42 11.15 -12.32 2.00
N ASN A 43 10.63 -11.75 0.91
CA ASN A 43 11.20 -10.49 0.41
C ASN A 43 10.36 -9.27 0.81
N GLN A 44 10.90 -8.36 1.62
CA GLN A 44 10.26 -7.09 1.98
C GLN A 44 10.48 -5.99 0.94
N ASP A 45 11.49 -6.13 0.06
CA ASP A 45 11.77 -5.19 -1.02
C ASP A 45 11.03 -5.55 -2.32
N CYS A 46 9.72 -5.30 -2.40
CA CYS A 46 9.04 -5.29 -3.71
C CYS A 46 8.50 -3.91 -4.08
N TRP A 47 8.83 -3.52 -5.31
CA TRP A 47 8.10 -2.51 -6.04
C TRP A 47 6.85 -3.15 -6.67
N ILE A 48 5.70 -2.57 -6.39
CA ILE A 48 4.41 -2.92 -6.98
C ILE A 48 4.15 -1.95 -8.11
N TYR A 49 3.95 -2.47 -9.31
CA TYR A 49 3.49 -1.68 -10.44
C TYR A 49 1.96 -1.74 -10.54
N LYS A 50 1.29 -0.62 -10.27
CA LYS A 50 -0.17 -0.47 -10.46
C LYS A 50 -0.54 0.99 -10.73
N THR A 51 -1.55 1.17 -11.58
CA THR A 51 -2.24 2.44 -11.79
C THR A 51 -3.29 2.66 -10.69
N ALA A 52 -3.75 3.90 -10.52
CA ALA A 52 -4.84 4.20 -9.61
C ALA A 52 -6.15 3.47 -10.00
N ASN A 53 -6.40 3.28 -11.31
CA ASN A 53 -7.54 2.49 -11.79
C ASN A 53 -7.44 1.02 -11.38
N GLU A 54 -6.27 0.39 -11.52
CA GLU A 54 -6.08 -1.01 -11.09
C GLU A 54 -6.19 -1.19 -9.57
N TRP A 55 -5.85 -0.16 -8.79
CA TRP A 55 -6.11 -0.14 -7.36
C TRP A 55 -7.62 0.00 -7.06
N GLN A 56 -8.32 0.85 -7.80
CA GLN A 56 -9.77 1.01 -7.67
C GLN A 56 -10.53 -0.28 -8.00
N GLU A 57 -10.08 -1.04 -9.01
CA GLU A 57 -10.66 -2.34 -9.36
C GLU A 57 -10.55 -3.34 -8.20
N MET A 58 -9.44 -3.32 -7.44
CA MET A 58 -9.26 -4.15 -6.25
C MET A 58 -10.03 -3.63 -5.04
N PHE A 59 -10.21 -2.32 -4.94
CA PHE A 59 -10.85 -1.65 -3.81
C PHE A 59 -12.05 -0.81 -4.27
N PRO A 60 -13.14 -1.46 -4.75
CA PRO A 60 -14.26 -0.78 -5.41
C PRO A 60 -15.11 0.07 -4.46
N PHE A 61 -14.82 0.05 -3.16
CA PHE A 61 -15.46 0.89 -2.15
C PHE A 61 -14.92 2.33 -2.18
N TRP A 62 -13.74 2.57 -2.74
CA TRP A 62 -13.18 3.90 -2.91
C TRP A 62 -13.35 4.41 -4.35
N SER A 63 -13.62 5.71 -4.49
CA SER A 63 -13.54 6.36 -5.79
C SER A 63 -12.10 6.47 -6.26
N LEU A 64 -11.86 6.57 -7.57
CA LEU A 64 -10.53 6.77 -8.13
C LEU A 64 -9.79 7.95 -7.48
N LYS A 65 -10.48 9.08 -7.29
CA LYS A 65 -9.94 10.27 -6.63
C LYS A 65 -9.52 10.01 -5.18
N MET A 66 -10.28 9.18 -4.47
CA MET A 66 -9.96 8.81 -3.08
C MET A 66 -8.74 7.88 -3.03
N ILE A 67 -8.62 6.92 -3.95
CA ILE A 67 -7.41 6.11 -4.11
C ILE A 67 -6.18 6.98 -4.37
N GLU A 68 -6.28 7.94 -5.30
CA GLU A 68 -5.18 8.87 -5.60
C GLU A 68 -4.77 9.69 -4.38
N SER A 69 -5.74 10.24 -3.64
CA SER A 69 -5.48 10.98 -2.40
C SER A 69 -4.83 10.10 -1.32
N ILE A 70 -5.33 8.88 -1.12
CA ILE A 70 -4.78 7.95 -0.11
C ILE A 70 -3.32 7.59 -0.44
N LEU A 71 -3.03 7.25 -1.70
CA LEU A 71 -1.68 6.91 -2.14
C LEU A 71 -0.73 8.10 -2.00
N LEU A 72 -1.18 9.31 -2.35
CA LEU A 72 -0.41 10.54 -2.17
C LEU A 72 -0.17 10.85 -0.68
N ASN A 73 -1.16 10.64 0.17
CA ASN A 73 -1.03 10.86 1.62
C ASN A 73 -0.01 9.88 2.21
N LEU A 74 -0.13 8.59 1.88
CA LEU A 74 0.82 7.54 2.30
C LEU A 74 2.25 7.81 1.81
N GLU A 75 2.42 8.37 0.61
CA GLU A 75 3.71 8.85 0.09
C GLU A 75 4.23 10.03 0.93
N THR A 76 3.39 11.04 1.16
CA THR A 76 3.76 12.27 1.87
C THR A 76 4.20 12.02 3.30
N ILE A 77 3.56 11.09 3.98
CA ILE A 77 3.89 10.72 5.37
C ILE A 77 4.96 9.61 5.45
N GLY A 78 5.43 9.09 4.31
CA GLY A 78 6.59 8.19 4.21
C GLY A 78 6.30 6.69 4.33
N TYR A 79 5.03 6.26 4.35
CA TYR A 79 4.68 4.82 4.36
C TYR A 79 4.84 4.15 3.00
N LEU A 80 4.75 4.93 1.91
CA LEU A 80 5.01 4.47 0.55
C LEU A 80 6.16 5.26 -0.08
N ASP A 81 7.17 4.54 -0.57
CA ASP A 81 8.09 5.10 -1.56
C ASP A 81 7.44 4.99 -2.94
N VAL A 82 7.51 6.07 -3.73
CA VAL A 82 6.93 6.13 -5.07
C VAL A 82 8.01 6.42 -6.10
N MET A 83 8.04 5.62 -7.16
CA MET A 83 8.80 5.92 -8.37
C MET A 83 7.84 6.10 -9.53
N THR A 84 7.95 7.20 -10.26
CA THR A 84 7.24 7.37 -11.52
C THR A 84 7.88 6.51 -12.59
N GLY A 85 7.06 5.94 -13.48
CA GLY A 85 7.56 5.28 -14.69
C GLY A 85 8.24 6.24 -15.67
N ARG A 86 8.30 5.86 -16.95
CA ARG A 86 8.82 6.75 -18.01
C ARG A 86 8.02 8.06 -18.06
N GLU A 87 8.68 9.14 -18.48
CA GLU A 87 8.03 10.44 -18.69
C GLU A 87 6.73 10.28 -19.52
N GLY A 88 5.64 10.84 -19.01
CA GLY A 88 4.31 10.76 -19.64
C GLY A 88 3.49 9.50 -19.30
N SER A 89 4.02 8.55 -18.52
CA SER A 89 3.24 7.42 -18.01
C SER A 89 2.43 7.80 -16.76
N THR A 90 1.18 7.35 -16.71
CA THR A 90 0.34 7.42 -15.50
C THR A 90 0.67 6.34 -14.47
N SER A 91 1.59 5.43 -14.81
CA SER A 91 1.94 4.30 -13.97
C SER A 91 2.98 4.67 -12.93
N LYS A 92 2.71 4.26 -11.69
CA LYS A 92 3.59 4.46 -10.54
C LYS A 92 4.01 3.10 -9.98
N TYR A 93 5.23 3.05 -9.49
CA TYR A 93 5.74 1.94 -8.70
C TYR A 93 5.68 2.34 -7.23
N TYR A 94 5.12 1.47 -6.40
CA TYR A 94 4.97 1.69 -4.96
C TYR A 94 5.78 0.66 -4.19
N ARG A 95 6.46 1.08 -3.13
CA ARG A 95 7.09 0.18 -2.16
C ARG A 95 6.69 0.58 -0.76
N ILE A 96 6.30 -0.38 0.07
CA ILE A 96 6.03 -0.13 1.49
C ILE A 96 7.35 0.09 2.22
N ASN A 97 7.45 1.20 2.96
CA ASN A 97 8.56 1.45 3.86
C ASN A 97 8.32 0.75 5.21
N TYR A 98 8.69 -0.54 5.28
CA TYR A 98 8.48 -1.35 6.49
C TYR A 98 9.23 -0.84 7.73
N ALA A 99 10.30 -0.05 7.55
CA ALA A 99 11.07 0.49 8.67
C ALA A 99 10.29 1.49 9.53
N ILE A 100 9.21 2.07 8.99
CA ILE A 100 8.34 3.00 9.73
C ILE A 100 7.05 2.34 10.25
N CYS A 101 6.84 1.05 9.94
CA CYS A 101 5.65 0.27 10.31
C CYS A 101 5.83 -0.56 11.60
N VAL A 102 6.72 -0.12 12.50
CA VAL A 102 7.24 -0.89 13.65
C VAL A 102 6.50 -0.56 14.93
#